data_AF-A0A1D3RNU4-F1
#
_entry.id   AF-A0A1D3RNU4-F1
#
_cell.length_a   1.000
_cell.length_b   1.000
_cell.length_c   1.000
_cell.angle_alpha   90.00
_cell.angle_beta   90.00
_cell.angle_gamma   90.00
#
_symmetry.space_group_name_H-M   'P 1'
#
loop_
_entity.id
_entity.type
_entity.pdbx_description
1 polymer ?
#
loop_
_entity_poly.entity_id
_entity_poly.type
_entity_poly.pdbx_seq_one_letter_code
_entity_poly.pdbx_strand_id
1 'polypeptide(L)' 'MFFKVYTNKTADNAVTFLDHCKSYFPFYISHVLTDNGAEFTDRFTRKKNKPSRNHLFDINTFANFDLISK' A
#
# COMPACT_ATOMS: atom_id res chain seq x y z
N MET A 1 -19.21 -1.18 1.90
CA MET A 1 -18.07 -2.09 1.64
C MET A 1 -17.59 -1.84 0.22
N PHE A 2 -16.29 -1.67 0.00
CA PHE A 2 -15.70 -1.47 -1.33
C PHE A 2 -14.71 -2.62 -1.62
N PHE A 3 -14.83 -3.26 -2.78
CA PHE A 3 -13.89 -4.27 -3.24
C PHE A 3 -13.72 -4.15 -4.75
N LYS A 4 -12.53 -4.52 -5.24
CA LYS A 4 -12.20 -4.53 -6.67
C LYS A 4 -11.24 -5.67 -6.95
N VAL A 5 -11.52 -6.43 -8.01
CA VAL A 5 -10.70 -7.57 -8.44
C VAL A 5 -9.75 -7.11 -9.55
N TYR A 6 -8.48 -7.49 -9.44
CA TYR A 6 -7.45 -7.23 -10.44
C TYR A 6 -6.89 -8.55 -10.95
N THR A 7 -6.62 -8.63 -12.26
CA THR A 7 -6.06 -9.85 -12.88
C THR A 7 -4.65 -10.16 -12.38
N ASN A 8 -3.85 -9.11 -12.12
CA ASN A 8 -2.44 -9.24 -11.75
C ASN A 8 -2.20 -8.69 -10.34
N LYS A 9 -1.36 -9.39 -9.58
CA LYS A 9 -0.91 -8.98 -8.24
C LYS A 9 0.34 -8.11 -8.35
N THR A 10 0.16 -6.81 -8.60
CA THR A 10 1.26 -5.84 -8.83
C THR A 10 1.17 -4.64 -7.89
N ALA A 11 2.29 -3.95 -7.68
CA ALA A 11 2.34 -2.72 -6.89
C ALA A 11 1.48 -1.60 -7.50
N ASP A 12 1.46 -1.45 -8.83
CA ASP A 12 0.60 -0.47 -9.51
C ASP A 12 -0.89 -0.70 -9.23
N ASN A 13 -1.33 -1.96 -9.23
CA ASN A 13 -2.72 -2.30 -8.92
C ASN A 13 -3.04 -2.04 -7.44
N ALA A 14 -2.10 -2.31 -6.54
CA ALA A 14 -2.25 -2.00 -5.12
C ALA A 14 -2.39 -0.48 -4.87
N VAL A 15 -1.54 0.33 -5.49
CA VAL A 15 -1.64 1.80 -5.42
C VAL A 15 -2.96 2.30 -6.00
N THR A 16 -3.32 1.82 -7.18
CA THR A 16 -4.58 2.17 -7.85
C THR A 16 -5.79 1.79 -6.98
N PHE A 17 -5.74 0.66 -6.28
CA PHE A 17 -6.79 0.27 -5.33
C PHE A 17 -6.87 1.23 -4.14
N LEU A 18 -5.74 1.63 -3.57
CA LEU A 18 -5.70 2.59 -2.47
C LEU A 18 -6.28 3.94 -2.88
N ASP A 19 -5.99 4.42 -4.09
CA ASP A 19 -6.53 5.68 -4.60
C ASP A 19 -8.06 5.60 -4.79
N HIS A 20 -8.57 4.47 -5.30
CA HIS A 20 -10.02 4.24 -5.32
C HIS A 20 -10.64 4.24 -3.92
N CYS A 21 -9.96 3.66 -2.91
CA CYS A 21 -10.44 3.70 -1.53
C CYS A 21 -10.52 5.13 -1.00
N LYS A 22 -9.47 5.94 -1.23
CA LYS A 22 -9.43 7.36 -0.83
C LYS A 22 -10.57 8.16 -1.45
N SER A 23 -10.93 7.88 -2.71
CA SER A 23 -12.05 8.56 -3.39
C SER A 23 -13.42 8.05 -2.96
N TYR A 24 -13.54 6.76 -2.63
CA TYR A 24 -14.83 6.14 -2.31
C TYR A 24 -15.30 6.43 -0.88
N PHE A 25 -14.37 6.44 0.09
CA PHE A 25 -14.72 6.62 1.49
C PHE A 25 -14.77 8.10 1.86
N PRO A 26 -15.86 8.60 2.49
CA PRO A 26 -16.01 10.00 2.86
C PRO A 26 -15.28 10.33 4.18
N PHE A 27 -14.07 9.78 4.36
CA PHE A 27 -13.23 9.99 5.53
C PHE A 27 -11.75 9.80 5.19
N TYR A 28 -10.89 10.33 6.04
CA TYR A 28 -9.45 10.21 5.90
C TYR A 28 -8.94 8.84 6.36
N ILE A 29 -8.24 8.11 5.47
CA ILE A 29 -7.69 6.77 5.76
C ILE A 29 -6.36 6.91 6.49
N SER A 30 -6.34 7.17 7.80
CA SER A 30 -5.08 7.49 8.51
C SER A 30 -4.00 6.40 8.49
N HIS A 31 -4.37 5.13 8.37
CA HIS A 31 -3.43 4.00 8.41
C HIS A 31 -3.86 2.89 7.44
N VAL A 32 -2.87 2.21 6.86
CA VAL A 32 -3.08 1.02 6.01
C VAL A 32 -2.29 -0.15 6.62
N LEU A 33 -2.99 -1.24 6.92
CA LEU A 33 -2.41 -2.48 7.42
C LEU A 33 -2.39 -3.50 6.29
N THR A 34 -1.19 -3.93 5.90
CA THR A 34 -0.98 -4.96 4.88
C THR A 34 -0.13 -6.09 5.44
N ASP A 35 -0.11 -7.22 4.73
CA ASP A 35 0.97 -8.18 4.90
C ASP A 35 2.27 -7.66 4.23
N ASN A 36 3.29 -8.52 4.18
CA ASN A 36 4.58 -8.19 3.58
C ASN A 36 4.65 -8.50 2.08
N GLY A 37 3.51 -8.57 1.39
CA GLY A 37 3.43 -8.83 -0.04
C GLY A 37 4.32 -7.90 -0.87
N ALA A 38 4.83 -8.42 -1.98
CA ALA A 38 5.72 -7.69 -2.89
C ALA A 38 5.03 -6.50 -3.58
N GLU A 39 3.70 -6.49 -3.61
CA GLU A 39 2.87 -5.38 -4.07
C GLU A 39 2.81 -4.21 -3.08
N PHE A 40 3.21 -4.43 -1.83
CA PHE A 40 3.20 -3.42 -0.77
C PHE A 40 4.60 -3.03 -0.31
N THR A 41 5.56 -3.95 -0.36
CA THR A 41 6.90 -3.73 0.20
C THR A 41 8.00 -4.41 -0.61
N ASP A 42 9.24 -3.94 -0.42
CA ASP A 42 10.46 -4.59 -0.89
C ASP A 42 11.14 -5.44 0.20
N ARG A 43 10.38 -5.90 1.21
CA ARG A 43 10.92 -6.63 2.37
C ARG A 43 11.62 -7.93 1.98
N PHE A 44 11.16 -8.65 0.96
CA PHE A 44 11.79 -9.91 0.56
C PHE A 44 13.14 -9.71 -0.15
N THR A 45 13.37 -8.55 -0.78
CA THR A 45 14.66 -8.20 -1.39
C THR A 45 15.59 -7.49 -0.41
N ARG A 46 15.05 -6.96 0.70
CA ARG A 46 15.80 -6.23 1.74
C ARG A 46 15.71 -6.92 3.09
N LYS A 47 16.84 -7.34 3.66
CA LYS A 47 16.94 -7.91 5.03
C LYS A 47 16.63 -6.92 6.18
N LYS A 48 15.91 -5.83 5.93
CA LYS A 48 15.59 -4.78 6.92
C LYS A 48 14.08 -4.76 7.17
N ASN A 49 13.67 -4.81 8.44
CA ASN A 49 12.27 -4.68 8.87
C ASN A 49 11.79 -3.22 8.89
N LYS A 50 12.21 -2.40 7.91
CA LYS A 50 11.78 -1.01 7.77
C LYS A 50 11.41 -0.73 6.31
N PRO A 51 10.31 0.00 6.06
CA PRO A 51 9.94 0.46 4.70
C PRO A 51 11.15 1.11 4.02
N SER A 52 11.33 0.87 2.72
CA SER A 52 12.43 1.54 2.00
C SER A 52 12.15 3.00 1.76
N ARG A 53 10.88 3.39 1.74
CA ARG A 53 10.40 4.68 1.23
C ARG A 53 10.64 4.89 -0.26
N ASN A 54 11.09 3.84 -0.96
CA ASN A 54 11.35 3.84 -2.40
C ASN A 54 10.40 2.90 -3.15
N HIS A 55 9.70 2.01 -2.44
CA HIS A 55 8.70 1.16 -3.05
C HIS A 55 7.51 2.00 -3.56
N LEU A 56 6.88 1.62 -4.67
CA LEU A 56 5.79 2.41 -5.26
C LEU A 56 4.64 2.62 -4.26
N PHE A 57 4.31 1.58 -3.50
CA PHE A 57 3.28 1.65 -2.46
C PHE A 57 3.69 2.53 -1.28
N ASP A 58 4.98 2.53 -0.91
CA ASP A 58 5.53 3.41 0.12
C ASP A 58 5.34 4.89 -0.30
N ILE A 59 5.69 5.24 -1.54
CA ILE A 59 5.60 6.62 -2.03
C ILE A 59 4.16 7.15 -1.96
N ASN A 60 3.18 6.34 -2.36
CA ASN A 60 1.77 6.74 -2.38
C ASN A 60 1.07 6.71 -1.02
N THR A 61 1.73 6.20 0.01
CA THR A 61 1.24 6.17 1.40
C THR A 61 1.98 7.18 2.27
N PHE A 62 3.31 7.28 2.19
CA PHE A 62 4.09 8.22 3.02
C PHE A 62 3.91 9.70 2.66
N ALA A 63 3.25 10.02 1.55
CA ALA A 63 2.87 11.40 1.26
C ALA A 63 1.95 11.99 2.35
N ASN A 64 1.20 11.18 3.12
CA ASN A 64 0.38 11.64 4.26
C ASN A 64 0.05 10.55 5.34
N PHE A 65 0.56 9.32 5.26
CA PHE A 65 0.16 8.19 6.11
C PHE A 65 1.34 7.41 6.70
N ASP A 66 1.19 6.87 7.91
CA ASP A 66 2.13 5.92 8.50
C ASP A 66 1.79 4.49 8.01
N LEU A 67 2.66 3.90 7.19
CA LEU A 67 2.62 2.47 6.91
C LEU A 67 3.08 1.67 8.12
N ILE A 68 2.19 0.84 8.66
CA ILE A 68 2.48 -0.07 9.76
C ILE A 68 2.60 -1.48 9.17
N SER A 69 3.82 -1.92 8.84
CA SER A 69 4.08 -3.32 8.50
C SER A 69 4.13 -4.17 9.76
N LYS A 70 3.38 -5.28 9.81
CA LYS A 70 3.56 -6.34 10.82
C LYS A 70 4.54 -7.41 10.33
#